data_AF-A0A9P4QAS5-F1
#
_entry.id   AF-A0A9P4QAS5-F1
#
_cell.length_a   1.000
_cell.length_b   1.000
_cell.length_c   1.000
_cell.angle_alpha   90.00
_cell.angle_beta   90.00
_cell.angle_gamma   90.00
#
_symmetry.space_group_name_H-M   'P 1'
#
loop_
_entity.id
_entity.type
_entity.pdbx_description
1 polymer ?
#
loop_
_entity_poly.entity_id
_entity_poly.type
_entity_poly.pdbx_seq_one_letter_code
_entity_poly.pdbx_strand_id
1 'polypeptide(L)'
;MPATLSPEFKKAVEDSRKLKAKPSDNELLELYGLFKQASQDPPIEDTKAPGMFELKEKAKRNAWQKLVDDGVTPALAQDKYIKLVVSLKEKYGYEG
;
A
#
# COMPACT_ATOMS: atom_id res chain seq x y z
N MET A 1 -7.20 17.08 -5.20
CA MET A 1 -5.73 17.28 -5.27
C MET A 1 -5.08 15.99 -4.80
N PRO A 2 -4.07 15.44 -5.49
CA PRO A 2 -3.36 14.26 -5.00
C PRO A 2 -2.75 14.56 -3.64
N ALA A 3 -2.79 13.59 -2.74
CA ALA A 3 -2.27 13.78 -1.39
C ALA A 3 -0.75 14.01 -1.42
N THR A 4 -0.26 14.89 -0.55
CA THR A 4 1.17 15.20 -0.46
C THR A 4 1.92 13.99 0.09
N LEU A 5 2.71 13.33 -0.75
CA LEU A 5 3.57 12.21 -0.37
C LEU A 5 4.85 12.71 0.30
N SER A 6 5.07 12.27 1.54
CA SER A 6 6.29 12.54 2.31
C SER A 6 7.52 11.92 1.63
N PRO A 7 8.72 12.52 1.81
CA PRO A 7 9.96 11.95 1.33
C PRO A 7 10.25 10.59 1.98
N GLU A 8 9.88 10.37 3.25
CA GLU A 8 10.02 9.06 3.91
C GLU A 8 9.16 8.00 3.24
N PHE A 9 7.94 8.33 2.85
CA PHE A 9 7.08 7.40 2.13
C PHE A 9 7.66 7.03 0.76
N LYS A 10 8.14 8.01 -0.02
CA LYS A 10 8.78 7.73 -1.31
C LYS A 10 9.98 6.80 -1.14
N LYS A 11 10.81 7.07 -0.13
CA LYS A 11 11.93 6.20 0.21
C LYS A 11 11.46 4.80 0.60
N ALA A 12 10.43 4.67 1.44
CA ALA A 12 9.86 3.36 1.77
C ALA A 12 9.31 2.63 0.54
N VAL A 13 8.70 3.34 -0.42
CA VAL A 13 8.22 2.74 -1.68
C VAL A 13 9.40 2.20 -2.48
N GLU A 14 10.47 2.96 -2.64
CA GLU A 14 11.69 2.49 -3.30
C GLU A 14 12.30 1.29 -2.56
N ASP A 15 12.36 1.38 -1.24
CA ASP A 15 12.97 0.36 -0.42
C ASP A 15 12.18 -0.96 -0.43
N SER A 16 10.85 -0.88 -0.52
CA SER A 16 9.98 -2.05 -0.68
C SER A 16 10.28 -2.84 -1.96
N ARG A 17 10.86 -2.19 -2.97
CA ARG A 17 11.26 -2.80 -4.24
C ARG A 17 12.68 -3.36 -4.21
N LYS A 18 13.48 -3.00 -3.19
CA LYS A 18 14.86 -3.46 -2.96
C LYS A 18 14.95 -4.53 -1.87
N LEU A 19 13.82 -5.12 -1.49
CA LEU A 19 13.81 -6.26 -0.59
C LEU A 19 14.48 -7.47 -1.28
N LYS A 20 15.35 -8.17 -0.56
CA LYS A 20 16.08 -9.35 -1.08
C LYS A 20 15.16 -10.51 -1.40
N ALA A 21 14.03 -10.58 -0.71
CA ALA A 21 13.02 -11.59 -0.91
C ALA A 21 11.64 -10.97 -1.14
N LYS A 22 10.83 -11.68 -1.92
CA LYS A 22 9.49 -11.24 -2.28
C LYS A 22 8.56 -11.35 -1.05
N PRO A 23 7.86 -10.26 -0.66
CA PRO A 23 6.84 -10.32 0.38
C PRO A 23 5.71 -11.29 0.03
N SER A 24 5.00 -11.74 1.05
CA SER A 24 3.81 -12.57 0.92
C SER A 24 2.70 -11.81 0.18
N ASP A 25 1.80 -12.51 -0.50
CA ASP A 25 0.69 -11.86 -1.22
C ASP A 25 -0.13 -10.92 -0.31
N ASN A 26 -0.37 -11.29 0.96
CA ASN A 26 -1.05 -10.43 1.93
C ASN A 26 -0.30 -9.11 2.18
N GLU A 27 1.03 -9.16 2.34
CA GLU A 27 1.86 -7.97 2.57
C GLU A 27 1.87 -7.08 1.32
N LEU A 28 1.89 -7.68 0.13
CA LEU A 28 1.77 -6.95 -1.14
C LEU A 28 0.40 -6.26 -1.27
N LEU A 29 -0.68 -6.92 -0.83
CA LEU A 29 -2.02 -6.35 -0.80
C LEU A 29 -2.12 -5.17 0.17
N GLU A 30 -1.52 -5.28 1.36
CA GLU A 30 -1.46 -4.19 2.33
C GLU A 30 -0.64 -3.00 1.82
N LEU A 31 0.56 -3.25 1.29
CA LEU A 31 1.38 -2.21 0.66
C LEU A 31 0.59 -1.50 -0.45
N TYR A 32 -0.10 -2.25 -1.30
CA TYR A 32 -0.92 -1.69 -2.37
C TYR A 32 -2.05 -0.80 -1.81
N GLY A 33 -2.83 -1.30 -0.85
CA GLY A 33 -3.94 -0.55 -0.26
C GLY A 33 -3.47 0.74 0.41
N LEU A 34 -2.39 0.65 1.19
CA LEU A 34 -1.77 1.80 1.86
C LEU A 34 -1.22 2.80 0.84
N PHE A 35 -0.56 2.35 -0.21
CA PHE A 35 -0.04 3.22 -1.27
C PHE A 35 -1.16 3.98 -2.01
N LYS A 36 -2.24 3.26 -2.35
CA LYS A 36 -3.42 3.84 -2.98
C LYS A 36 -4.11 4.85 -2.08
N GLN A 37 -4.24 4.55 -0.78
CA GLN A 37 -4.81 5.49 0.19
C GLN A 37 -3.90 6.70 0.45
N ALA A 38 -2.60 6.50 0.47
CA ALA A 38 -1.60 7.56 0.63
C ALA A 38 -1.57 8.52 -0.55
N SER A 39 -1.76 8.02 -1.78
CA SER A 39 -1.70 8.84 -3.00
C SER A 39 -3.07 9.43 -3.39
N GLN A 40 -4.16 8.75 -3.02
CA GLN A 40 -5.55 9.06 -3.42
C GLN A 40 -5.73 9.31 -4.92
N ASP A 41 -4.93 8.64 -5.75
CA ASP A 41 -4.91 8.87 -7.21
C ASP A 41 -4.92 7.53 -7.97
N PRO A 42 -6.01 7.21 -8.70
CA PRO A 42 -7.38 7.69 -8.47
C PRO A 42 -7.89 7.33 -7.06
N PRO A 43 -8.94 8.00 -6.55
CA PRO A 43 -9.64 7.62 -5.32
C PRO A 43 -10.44 6.32 -5.51
N ILE A 44 -10.85 5.69 -4.40
CA ILE A 44 -11.51 4.39 -4.45
C ILE A 44 -12.88 4.44 -5.14
N GLU A 45 -13.53 5.60 -5.06
CA GLU A 45 -14.83 5.89 -5.67
C GLU A 45 -14.74 5.87 -7.19
N ASP A 46 -13.66 6.44 -7.75
CA ASP A 46 -13.36 6.38 -9.19
C ASP A 46 -12.76 5.03 -9.62
N THR A 47 -12.33 4.21 -8.67
CA THR A 47 -11.75 2.90 -8.98
C THR A 47 -12.87 1.88 -9.20
N LYS A 48 -12.99 1.43 -10.45
CA LYS A 48 -13.96 0.40 -10.85
C LYS A 48 -13.84 -0.86 -9.99
N ALA A 49 -15.00 -1.43 -9.67
CA ALA A 49 -15.07 -2.71 -8.99
C ALA A 49 -14.47 -3.81 -9.89
N PRO A 50 -13.54 -4.63 -9.37
CA PRO A 50 -13.00 -5.75 -10.13
C PRO A 50 -14.09 -6.78 -10.42
N GLY A 51 -13.93 -7.50 -11.53
CA GLY A 51 -14.89 -8.51 -11.96
C GLY A 51 -15.00 -9.67 -10.96
N MET A 52 -16.10 -10.41 -11.01
CA MET A 52 -16.36 -11.53 -10.07
C MET A 52 -15.30 -12.64 -10.13
N PHE A 53 -14.59 -12.76 -11.25
CA PHE A 53 -13.52 -13.73 -11.47
C PHE A 53 -12.12 -13.21 -11.07
N GLU A 54 -11.99 -11.93 -10.72
CA GLU A 54 -10.70 -11.30 -10.39
C GLU A 54 -10.46 -11.26 -8.88
N LEU A 55 -10.32 -12.44 -8.26
CA LEU A 55 -10.18 -12.58 -6.80
C LEU A 55 -9.01 -11.77 -6.22
N LYS A 56 -7.89 -11.68 -6.95
CA LYS A 56 -6.72 -10.89 -6.53
C LYS A 56 -6.99 -9.39 -6.54
N GLU A 57 -7.60 -8.89 -7.61
CA GLU A 57 -7.98 -7.48 -7.73
C GLU A 57 -9.03 -7.11 -6.68
N LYS A 58 -9.99 -8.03 -6.43
CA LYS A 58 -10.97 -7.90 -5.34
C LYS A 58 -10.30 -7.81 -3.99
N ALA A 59 -9.28 -8.61 -3.72
CA ALA A 59 -8.51 -8.54 -2.48
C ALA A 59 -7.77 -7.20 -2.34
N LYS A 60 -7.14 -6.70 -3.42
CA LYS A 60 -6.48 -5.37 -3.44
C LYS A 60 -7.47 -4.25 -3.11
N ARG A 61 -8.62 -4.25 -3.79
CA ARG A 61 -9.68 -3.25 -3.56
C ARG A 61 -10.26 -3.37 -2.16
N ASN A 62 -10.42 -4.59 -1.63
CA ASN A 62 -10.91 -4.80 -0.27
C ASN A 62 -9.92 -4.26 0.77
N ALA A 63 -8.62 -4.57 0.64
CA ALA A 63 -7.58 -4.03 1.51
C ALA A 63 -7.57 -2.49 1.51
N TRP A 64 -7.73 -1.88 0.34
CA TRP A 64 -7.85 -0.43 0.24
C TRP A 64 -9.17 0.11 0.81
N GLN A 65 -10.31 -0.52 0.48
CA GLN A 65 -11.62 -0.13 0.99
C GLN A 65 -11.67 -0.17 2.50
N LYS A 66 -11.06 -1.19 3.11
CA LYS A 66 -10.95 -1.31 4.55
C LYS A 66 -10.24 -0.10 5.16
N LEU A 67 -9.15 0.40 4.54
CA LEU A 67 -8.46 1.60 5.02
C LEU A 67 -9.35 2.84 4.91
N VAL A 68 -10.12 2.97 3.83
CA VAL A 68 -11.06 4.08 3.64
C VAL A 68 -12.17 4.03 4.70
N ASP A 69 -12.73 2.84 4.95
CA ASP A 69 -13.79 2.59 5.93
C ASP A 69 -13.29 2.82 7.37
N ASP A 70 -12.06 2.40 7.68
CA ASP A 70 -11.32 2.73 8.91
C ASP A 70 -11.00 4.23 9.05
N GLY A 71 -11.34 5.07 8.07
CA GLY A 71 -11.07 6.51 8.09
C GLY A 71 -9.59 6.87 8.01
N VAL A 72 -8.76 5.99 7.46
CA VAL A 72 -7.31 6.18 7.34
C VAL A 72 -7.05 7.35 6.39
N THR A 73 -6.52 8.45 6.93
CA THR A 73 -6.12 9.60 6.12
C THR A 73 -4.88 9.27 5.28
N PRO A 74 -4.61 10.02 4.19
CA PRO A 74 -3.42 9.80 3.37
C PRO A 74 -2.12 9.88 4.18
N ALA A 75 -2.04 10.78 5.17
CA ALA A 75 -0.90 10.89 6.08
C ALA A 75 -0.74 9.63 6.95
N LEU A 76 -1.83 9.10 7.50
CA LEU A 76 -1.80 7.87 8.30
C LEU A 76 -1.45 6.65 7.44
N ALA A 77 -1.92 6.59 6.21
CA ALA A 77 -1.58 5.54 5.26
C ALA A 77 -0.08 5.53 4.95
N GLN A 78 0.54 6.70 4.79
CA GLN A 78 1.98 6.83 4.61
C GLN A 78 2.76 6.29 5.82
N ASP A 79 2.39 6.69 7.04
CA ASP A 79 3.03 6.20 8.27
C ASP A 79 2.94 4.67 8.41
N LYS A 80 1.74 4.11 8.18
CA LYS A 80 1.53 2.66 8.17
C LYS A 80 2.34 1.96 7.08
N TYR A 81 2.45 2.55 5.88
CA TYR A 81 3.26 2.00 4.80
C TYR A 81 4.74 1.95 5.17
N ILE A 82 5.27 3.04 5.74
CA ILE A 82 6.66 3.11 6.20
C ILE A 82 6.93 2.02 7.24
N LYS A 83 6.05 1.89 8.25
CA LYS A 83 6.15 0.83 9.27
C LYS A 83 6.15 -0.56 8.66
N LEU A 84 5.23 -0.82 7.73
CA LEU A 84 5.15 -2.11 7.04
C LEU A 84 6.44 -2.41 6.28
N VAL A 85 6.96 -1.45 5.50
CA VAL A 85 8.22 -1.63 4.78
C VAL A 85 9.38 -1.88 5.73
N VAL A 86 9.46 -1.18 6.86
CA VAL A 86 10.50 -1.44 7.87
C VAL A 86 10.43 -2.88 8.37
N SER A 87 9.26 -3.37 8.73
CA SER A 87 9.10 -4.78 9.13
C SER A 87 9.43 -5.75 8.01
N LEU A 88 9.08 -5.42 6.76
CA LEU A 88 9.44 -6.24 5.59
C LEU A 88 10.94 -6.29 5.37
N LYS A 89 11.67 -5.18 5.55
CA LYS A 89 13.13 -5.15 5.47
C LYS A 89 13.77 -6.06 6.51
N GLU A 90 13.27 -6.04 7.74
CA GLU A 90 13.77 -6.90 8.81
C GLU A 90 13.50 -8.38 8.51
N LYS A 91 12.31 -8.68 7.98
CA LYS A 91 11.86 -10.06 7.71
C LYS A 91 12.48 -10.67 6.46
N TYR A 92 12.58 -9.91 5.38
CA TYR A 92 13.01 -10.37 4.05
C TYR A 92 14.43 -9.97 3.71
N GLY A 93 15.06 -9.11 4.51
CA GLY A 93 16.33 -8.49 4.20
C GLY A 93 16.20 -7.37 3.16
N TYR A 94 17.04 -6.37 3.29
CA TYR A 94 17.07 -5.18 2.45
C TYR A 94 18.44 -5.02 1.81
N GLU A 95 18.49 -4.79 0.49
CA GLU A 95 19.71 -4.30 -0.18
C GLU A 95 19.67 -2.79 -0.20
N GLY A 96 20.32 -2.21 0.82
CA GLY A 96 20.53 -0.77 0.98
C GLY A 96 21.94 -0.36 0.63
#